data_AF-A0A0D2BLB4-F1
#
_entry.id   AF-A0A0D2BLB4-F1
#
_cell.length_a   1.000
_cell.length_b   1.000
_cell.length_c   1.000
_cell.angle_alpha   90.00
_cell.angle_beta   90.00
_cell.angle_gamma   90.00
#
_symmetry.space_group_name_H-M   'P 1'
#
loop_
_entity.id
_entity.type
_entity.pdbx_description
1 polymer ?
#
loop_
_entity_poly.entity_id
_entity_poly.type
_entity_poly.pdbx_seq_one_letter_code
_entity_poly.pdbx_strand_id
1 'polypeptide(L)'
;MGNKIDQVDVSSGIFVAGVNLWSVMLEVDNREARLVEAVVAASFLATYGQMSVGWNNWRNASTILCNAVTADIEALTPDRRVLTAVPAYALVSYIFLIDTLQATHCGLAANISTKELFIKLPGSDHQFCAIYHSLLQGNQIPQDVHNEEDALLLLTALLSDVVYAQRCLQLMSSTTSGLLVHGCLMPRSPFTPLSAASEFSRLNEAMTAGLSRWERIFENHVGKDILALQCFCKLQLICPDTWKLPQMAGYGETQSEGECLRPSERFEVSDKAAALAWQVLNCCHHLPSESKLAVWLPVIVFLCALTIWQKLRTEPSHYGSLRVLDLFSKEIAGYHWPCSIEMVRTLERLMQS
;
A
#
# COMPACT_ATOMS: atom_id res chain seq x y z
N MET A 1 -31.84 -2.60 -4.00
CA MET A 1 -30.95 -1.78 -3.14
C MET A 1 -31.08 -2.05 -1.63
N GLY A 2 -32.07 -2.83 -1.15
CA GLY A 2 -32.22 -3.15 0.29
C GLY A 2 -31.16 -4.07 0.90
N ASN A 3 -30.69 -5.11 0.20
CA ASN A 3 -29.79 -6.12 0.80
C ASN A 3 -28.36 -5.66 1.14
N LYS A 4 -27.85 -4.56 0.54
CA LYS A 4 -26.45 -4.12 0.76
C LYS A 4 -26.28 -3.38 2.09
N ILE A 5 -27.32 -2.73 2.60
CA ILE A 5 -27.25 -1.96 3.85
C ILE A 5 -27.23 -2.93 5.03
N ASP A 6 -28.13 -3.92 5.03
CA ASP A 6 -28.18 -4.95 6.08
C ASP A 6 -26.87 -5.77 6.19
N GLN A 7 -26.19 -6.02 5.06
CA GLN A 7 -24.94 -6.79 5.04
C GLN A 7 -23.74 -6.00 5.59
N VAL A 8 -23.69 -4.68 5.37
CA VAL A 8 -22.64 -3.80 5.92
C VAL A 8 -22.77 -3.69 7.44
N ASP A 9 -24.01 -3.59 7.95
CA ASP A 9 -24.27 -3.52 9.39
C ASP A 9 -23.92 -4.83 10.11
N VAL A 10 -24.21 -5.98 9.49
CA VAL A 10 -23.79 -7.30 10.03
C VAL A 10 -22.26 -7.43 10.02
N SER A 11 -21.60 -7.04 8.93
CA SER A 11 -20.14 -7.16 8.81
C SER A 11 -19.41 -6.27 9.83
N SER A 12 -19.92 -5.06 10.06
CA SER A 12 -19.43 -4.16 11.09
C SER A 12 -19.61 -4.73 12.50
N GLY A 13 -20.77 -5.33 12.79
CA GLY A 13 -21.00 -6.01 14.07
C GLY A 13 -20.05 -7.18 14.32
N ILE A 14 -19.81 -8.03 13.30
CA ILE A 14 -18.85 -9.14 13.36
C ILE A 14 -17.42 -8.62 13.60
N PHE A 15 -17.02 -7.56 12.90
CA PHE A 15 -15.71 -6.95 13.10
C PHE A 15 -15.52 -6.48 14.54
N VAL A 16 -16.47 -5.71 15.09
CA VAL A 16 -16.38 -5.20 16.48
C VAL A 16 -16.34 -6.36 17.48
N ALA A 17 -17.18 -7.38 17.31
CA ALA A 17 -17.17 -8.56 18.16
C ALA A 17 -15.83 -9.31 18.08
N GLY A 18 -15.28 -9.47 16.87
CA GLY A 18 -13.99 -10.13 16.63
C GLY A 18 -12.81 -9.37 17.23
N VAL A 19 -12.77 -8.04 17.08
CA VAL A 19 -11.76 -7.16 17.70
C VAL A 19 -11.81 -7.31 19.22
N ASN A 20 -13.00 -7.24 19.82
CA ASN A 20 -13.17 -7.37 21.27
C ASN A 20 -12.74 -8.75 21.78
N LEU A 21 -13.12 -9.82 21.06
CA LEU A 21 -12.71 -11.18 21.38
C LEU A 21 -11.18 -11.32 21.31
N TRP A 22 -10.56 -10.78 20.26
CA TRP A 22 -9.11 -10.78 20.09
C TRP A 22 -8.40 -10.07 21.24
N SER A 23 -8.87 -8.88 21.62
CA SER A 23 -8.34 -8.14 22.77
C SER A 23 -8.44 -8.95 24.06
N VAL A 24 -9.58 -9.58 24.32
CA VAL A 24 -9.76 -10.45 25.50
C VAL A 24 -8.81 -11.65 25.46
N MET A 25 -8.63 -12.29 24.30
CA MET A 25 -7.67 -13.39 24.14
C MET A 25 -6.25 -12.93 24.47
N LEU A 26 -5.81 -11.80 23.93
CA LEU A 26 -4.48 -11.25 24.20
C LEU A 26 -4.24 -10.95 25.67
N GLU A 27 -5.25 -10.44 26.38
CA GLU A 27 -5.18 -10.05 27.80
C GLU A 27 -5.28 -11.25 28.75
N VAL A 28 -6.15 -12.21 28.46
CA VAL A 28 -6.47 -13.32 29.37
C VAL A 28 -5.59 -14.55 29.12
N ASP A 29 -5.39 -14.92 27.86
CA ASP A 29 -4.54 -16.05 27.48
C ASP A 29 -3.80 -15.78 26.17
N ASN A 30 -2.64 -15.15 26.32
CA ASN A 30 -1.77 -14.80 25.20
C ASN A 30 -1.35 -16.02 24.36
N ARG A 31 -1.44 -17.26 24.87
CA ARG A 31 -1.10 -18.46 24.10
C ARG A 31 -2.13 -18.73 23.00
N GLU A 32 -3.41 -18.52 23.30
CA GLU A 32 -4.51 -18.71 22.34
C GLU A 32 -4.42 -17.69 21.20
N ALA A 33 -4.03 -16.44 21.51
CA ALA A 33 -3.81 -15.41 20.50
C ALA A 33 -2.60 -15.69 19.57
N ARG A 34 -1.74 -16.66 19.91
CA ARG A 34 -0.60 -17.08 19.08
C ARG A 34 -0.88 -18.34 18.27
N LEU A 35 -2.09 -18.91 18.34
CA LEU A 35 -2.49 -20.01 17.46
C LEU A 35 -2.59 -19.51 16.01
N VAL A 36 -2.26 -20.36 15.05
CA VAL A 36 -2.25 -19.97 13.62
C VAL A 36 -3.64 -19.53 13.16
N GLU A 37 -4.70 -20.22 13.60
CA GLU A 37 -6.08 -19.87 13.33
C GLU A 37 -6.44 -18.49 13.87
N ALA A 38 -5.90 -18.17 15.04
CA ALA A 38 -6.06 -16.89 15.71
C ALA A 38 -5.35 -15.79 14.88
N VAL A 39 -4.11 -16.02 14.45
CA VAL A 39 -3.36 -15.09 13.57
C VAL A 39 -4.07 -14.90 12.23
N VAL A 40 -4.57 -15.97 11.59
CA VAL A 40 -5.36 -15.89 10.35
C VAL A 40 -6.62 -15.05 10.55
N ALA A 41 -7.36 -15.27 11.64
CA ALA A 41 -8.54 -14.47 11.97
C ALA A 41 -8.18 -13.00 12.21
N ALA A 42 -7.08 -12.74 12.93
CA ALA A 42 -6.56 -11.39 13.16
C ALA A 42 -6.17 -10.70 11.84
N SER A 43 -5.55 -11.40 10.90
CA SER A 43 -5.21 -10.88 9.56
C SER A 43 -6.45 -10.49 8.76
N PHE A 44 -7.52 -11.29 8.83
CA PHE A 44 -8.79 -10.94 8.19
C PHE A 44 -9.50 -9.77 8.88
N LEU A 45 -9.46 -9.70 10.22
CA LEU A 45 -9.98 -8.55 10.96
C LEU A 45 -9.20 -7.27 10.64
N ALA A 46 -7.87 -7.34 10.58
CA ALA A 46 -7.02 -6.22 10.19
C ALA A 46 -7.34 -5.76 8.76
N THR A 47 -7.47 -6.69 7.82
CA THR A 47 -7.87 -6.39 6.44
C THR A 47 -9.23 -5.70 6.40
N TYR A 48 -10.25 -6.27 7.05
CA TYR A 48 -11.58 -5.64 7.07
C TYR A 48 -11.53 -4.25 7.68
N GLY A 49 -10.84 -4.07 8.81
CA GLY A 49 -10.76 -2.79 9.50
C GLY A 49 -10.01 -1.72 8.69
N GLN A 50 -8.93 -2.08 7.98
CA GLN A 50 -8.24 -1.20 7.04
C GLN A 50 -9.10 -0.84 5.84
N MET A 51 -9.84 -1.83 5.31
CA MET A 51 -10.77 -1.67 4.20
C MET A 51 -12.12 -1.10 4.64
N SER A 52 -12.27 -0.67 5.89
CA SER A 52 -13.47 -0.02 6.41
C SER A 52 -13.30 1.49 6.44
N VAL A 53 -14.41 2.20 6.62
CA VAL A 53 -14.41 3.65 6.79
C VAL A 53 -14.39 3.97 8.28
N GLY A 54 -13.56 4.93 8.68
CA GLY A 54 -13.58 5.52 10.01
C GLY A 54 -12.32 5.27 10.83
N TRP A 55 -11.90 6.34 11.52
CA TRP A 55 -10.66 6.37 12.31
C TRP A 55 -10.59 5.26 13.37
N ASN A 56 -11.70 4.95 14.05
CA ASN A 56 -11.73 3.91 15.07
C ASN A 56 -11.45 2.52 14.49
N ASN A 57 -12.01 2.22 13.31
CA ASN A 57 -11.78 0.95 12.63
C ASN A 57 -10.33 0.83 12.18
N TRP A 58 -9.75 1.90 11.62
CA TRP A 58 -8.34 1.95 11.25
C TRP A 58 -7.41 1.77 12.44
N ARG A 59 -7.69 2.47 13.55
CA ARG A 59 -6.91 2.34 14.79
C ARG A 59 -6.94 0.91 15.32
N ASN A 60 -8.13 0.32 15.42
CA ASN A 60 -8.29 -1.07 15.87
C ASN A 60 -7.56 -2.05 14.94
N ALA A 61 -7.67 -1.85 13.63
CA ALA A 61 -6.96 -2.65 12.64
C ALA A 61 -5.44 -2.55 12.77
N SER A 62 -4.89 -1.34 12.98
CA SER A 62 -3.45 -1.16 13.27
C SER A 62 -3.03 -1.96 14.49
N THR A 63 -3.78 -1.86 15.59
CA THR A 63 -3.45 -2.58 16.83
C THR A 63 -3.48 -4.09 16.64
N ILE A 64 -4.49 -4.61 15.95
CA ILE A 64 -4.58 -6.04 15.63
C ILE A 64 -3.39 -6.45 14.76
N LEU A 65 -3.08 -5.68 13.72
CA LEU A 65 -1.99 -5.97 12.80
C LEU A 65 -0.63 -6.04 13.52
N CYS A 66 -0.29 -5.03 14.34
CA CYS A 66 0.97 -5.04 15.10
C CYS A 66 1.11 -6.30 15.98
N ASN A 67 0.01 -6.72 16.61
CA ASN A 67 -0.02 -7.91 17.45
C ASN A 67 0.08 -9.20 16.62
N ALA A 68 -0.63 -9.27 15.49
CA ALA A 68 -0.57 -10.39 14.57
C ALA A 68 0.84 -10.58 14.00
N VAL A 69 1.51 -9.49 13.59
CA VAL A 69 2.91 -9.50 13.14
C VAL A 69 3.84 -10.08 14.20
N THR A 70 3.70 -9.64 15.45
CA THR A 70 4.54 -10.11 16.56
C THR A 70 4.32 -11.61 16.82
N ALA A 71 3.06 -12.05 16.81
CA ALA A 71 2.71 -13.46 17.00
C ALA A 71 3.17 -14.35 15.84
N ASP A 72 3.08 -13.86 14.61
CA ASP A 72 3.45 -14.59 13.39
C ASP A 72 4.97 -14.81 13.33
N ILE A 73 5.78 -13.77 13.53
CA ILE A 73 7.25 -13.86 13.53
C ILE A 73 7.76 -14.91 14.56
N GLU A 74 7.12 -15.01 15.73
CA GLU A 74 7.46 -16.04 16.72
C GLU A 74 6.94 -17.44 16.34
N ALA A 75 5.73 -17.55 15.77
CA ALA A 75 5.11 -18.81 15.40
C ALA A 75 5.80 -19.49 14.20
N LEU A 76 6.46 -18.73 13.34
CA LEU A 76 7.16 -19.17 12.13
C LEU A 76 8.57 -19.74 12.37
N THR A 77 8.97 -19.90 13.64
CA THR A 77 10.19 -20.65 13.93
C THR A 77 10.04 -22.09 13.41
N PRO A 78 11.00 -22.58 12.59
CA PRO A 78 10.84 -23.76 11.73
C PRO A 78 10.54 -25.09 12.45
N ASP A 79 10.66 -25.13 13.78
CA ASP A 79 10.35 -26.30 14.61
C ASP A 79 8.84 -26.47 14.91
N ARG A 80 8.01 -25.44 14.71
CA ARG A 80 6.56 -25.53 14.90
C ARG A 80 5.83 -25.77 13.58
N ARG A 81 6.07 -26.94 12.98
CA ARG A 81 5.25 -27.43 11.86
C ARG A 81 3.86 -27.83 12.37
N VAL A 82 2.99 -26.85 12.60
CA VAL A 82 1.59 -27.11 12.89
C VAL A 82 0.89 -27.51 11.58
N LEU A 83 0.09 -28.57 11.66
CA LEU A 83 -0.76 -29.17 10.62
C LEU A 83 -1.86 -28.21 10.13
N THR A 84 -1.50 -27.03 9.65
CA THR A 84 -2.45 -26.07 9.09
C THR A 84 -2.47 -26.17 7.57
N ALA A 85 -3.66 -25.97 6.99
CA ALA A 85 -3.87 -26.01 5.54
C ALA A 85 -3.23 -24.82 4.81
N VAL A 86 -2.82 -23.77 5.53
CA VAL A 86 -2.25 -22.55 4.97
C VAL A 86 -0.73 -22.58 5.13
N PRO A 87 0.05 -22.44 4.05
CA PRO A 87 1.49 -22.34 4.16
C PRO A 87 1.89 -21.09 4.95
N ALA A 88 2.78 -21.27 5.91
CA ALA A 88 3.32 -20.21 6.77
C ALA A 88 3.79 -18.96 5.99
N TYR A 89 4.49 -19.16 4.87
CA TYR A 89 4.96 -18.06 4.01
C TYR A 89 3.81 -17.25 3.39
N ALA A 90 2.66 -17.87 3.11
CA ALA A 90 1.53 -17.20 2.50
C ALA A 90 0.85 -16.24 3.51
N LEU A 91 0.76 -16.66 4.77
CA LEU A 91 0.26 -15.83 5.85
C LEU A 91 1.15 -14.60 6.07
N VAL A 92 2.47 -14.79 6.16
CA VAL A 92 3.45 -13.70 6.29
C VAL A 92 3.35 -12.73 5.12
N SER A 93 3.35 -13.26 3.90
CA SER A 93 3.29 -12.45 2.68
C SER A 93 2.02 -11.62 2.64
N TYR A 94 0.89 -12.20 3.07
CA TYR A 94 -0.38 -11.50 3.19
C TYR A 94 -0.35 -10.42 4.26
N ILE A 95 0.11 -10.71 5.48
CA ILE A 95 0.23 -9.73 6.57
C ILE A 95 1.13 -8.57 6.14
N PHE A 96 2.25 -8.87 5.47
CA PHE A 96 3.17 -7.88 4.94
C PHE A 96 2.54 -6.98 3.88
N LEU A 97 1.70 -7.55 2.99
CA LEU A 97 0.91 -6.79 2.03
C LEU A 97 -0.08 -5.84 2.72
N ILE A 98 -0.83 -6.35 3.69
CA ILE A 98 -1.81 -5.59 4.47
C ILE A 98 -1.14 -4.44 5.25
N ASP A 99 0.02 -4.69 5.85
CA ASP A 99 0.85 -3.67 6.52
C ASP A 99 1.32 -2.58 5.55
N THR A 100 1.81 -2.99 4.38
CA THR A 100 2.30 -2.07 3.34
C THR A 100 1.17 -1.20 2.77
N LEU A 101 -0.01 -1.79 2.55
CA LEU A 101 -1.19 -1.05 2.08
C LEU A 101 -1.68 -0.05 3.12
N GLN A 102 -1.64 -0.39 4.40
CA GLN A 102 -1.96 0.53 5.46
C GLN A 102 -0.99 1.71 5.54
N ALA A 103 0.31 1.42 5.46
CA ALA A 103 1.35 2.44 5.44
C ALA A 103 1.14 3.41 4.27
N THR A 104 0.81 2.87 3.09
CA THR A 104 0.50 3.63 1.88
C THR A 104 -0.74 4.51 2.05
N HIS A 105 -1.86 3.92 2.50
CA HIS A 105 -3.15 4.58 2.58
C HIS A 105 -3.22 5.64 3.69
N CYS A 106 -2.63 5.34 4.86
CA CYS A 106 -2.67 6.21 6.02
C CYS A 106 -1.46 7.15 6.12
N GLY A 107 -0.48 7.04 5.21
CA GLY A 107 0.76 7.80 5.26
C GLY A 107 1.62 7.48 6.49
N LEU A 108 1.62 6.23 6.93
CA LEU A 108 2.42 5.72 8.05
C LEU A 108 3.68 5.02 7.52
N ALA A 109 4.59 4.66 8.43
CA ALA A 109 5.63 3.67 8.11
C ALA A 109 5.04 2.26 8.25
N ALA A 110 5.50 1.33 7.42
CA ALA A 110 5.19 -0.09 7.58
C ALA A 110 5.75 -0.60 8.92
N ASN A 111 5.00 -1.47 9.61
CA ASN A 111 5.43 -2.10 10.85
C ASN A 111 6.48 -3.19 10.60
N ILE A 112 6.40 -3.87 9.44
CA ILE A 112 7.31 -4.95 9.06
C ILE A 112 8.37 -4.41 8.10
N SER A 113 9.63 -4.56 8.46
CA SER A 113 10.73 -4.30 7.54
C SER A 113 10.93 -5.45 6.56
N THR A 114 11.31 -5.12 5.32
CA THR A 114 11.79 -6.11 4.34
C THR A 114 12.95 -6.97 4.86
N LYS A 115 13.72 -6.48 5.85
CA LYS A 115 14.81 -7.24 6.50
C LYS A 115 14.36 -8.24 7.55
N GLU A 116 13.12 -8.12 8.03
CA GLU A 116 12.52 -8.99 9.04
C GLU A 116 11.77 -10.17 8.39
N LEU A 117 11.64 -10.16 7.06
CA LEU A 117 11.01 -11.22 6.28
C LEU A 117 11.94 -12.42 6.08
N PHE A 118 11.97 -13.30 7.07
CA PHE A 118 12.70 -14.58 7.00
C PHE A 118 11.87 -15.70 6.35
N ILE A 119 11.39 -15.44 5.13
CA ILE A 119 10.58 -16.39 4.36
C ILE A 119 11.26 -16.80 3.06
N LYS A 120 10.79 -17.90 2.50
CA LYS A 120 11.13 -18.30 1.13
C LYS A 120 10.10 -17.74 0.16
N LEU A 121 10.54 -17.55 -1.08
CA LEU A 121 9.65 -17.21 -2.18
C LEU A 121 8.66 -18.37 -2.43
N PRO A 122 7.34 -18.07 -2.54
CA PRO A 122 6.30 -19.08 -2.72
C PRO A 122 6.52 -20.06 -3.88
N GLY A 123 6.99 -19.56 -5.03
CA GLY A 123 7.10 -20.33 -6.26
C GLY A 123 8.44 -21.02 -6.48
N SER A 124 9.52 -20.49 -5.89
CA SER A 124 10.90 -20.86 -6.25
C SER A 124 11.76 -21.36 -5.07
N ASP A 125 11.22 -21.36 -3.85
CA ASP A 125 11.90 -21.85 -2.62
C ASP A 125 13.23 -21.13 -2.30
N HIS A 126 13.58 -20.07 -3.02
CA HIS A 126 14.72 -19.20 -2.73
C HIS A 126 14.44 -18.33 -1.51
N GLN A 127 15.50 -17.96 -0.79
CA GLN A 127 15.40 -17.00 0.32
C GLN A 127 14.96 -15.63 -0.22
N PHE A 128 13.84 -15.10 0.30
CA PHE A 128 13.27 -13.83 -0.13
C PHE A 128 14.32 -12.70 -0.08
N CYS A 129 15.03 -12.55 1.04
CA CYS A 129 16.04 -11.51 1.21
C CYS A 129 17.14 -11.54 0.15
N ALA A 130 17.57 -12.74 -0.28
CA ALA A 130 18.62 -12.87 -1.28
C ALA A 130 18.14 -12.41 -2.66
N ILE A 131 16.91 -12.79 -3.04
CA ILE A 131 16.31 -12.40 -4.32
C ILE A 131 15.98 -10.92 -4.33
N TYR A 132 15.38 -10.40 -3.26
CA TYR A 132 15.06 -8.99 -3.12
C TYR A 132 16.32 -8.11 -3.18
N HIS A 133 17.40 -8.52 -2.50
CA HIS A 133 18.68 -7.82 -2.58
C HIS A 133 19.27 -7.84 -3.99
N SER A 134 19.20 -8.99 -4.66
CA SER A 134 19.65 -9.15 -6.05
C SER A 134 18.85 -8.25 -7.00
N LEU A 135 17.53 -8.14 -6.77
CA LEU A 135 16.62 -7.25 -7.48
C LEU A 135 16.99 -5.77 -7.29
N LEU A 136 17.43 -5.34 -6.11
CA LEU A 136 17.83 -3.95 -5.85
C LEU A 136 19.24 -3.62 -6.34
N GLN A 137 20.18 -4.57 -6.29
CA GLN A 137 21.57 -4.34 -6.69
C GLN A 137 21.84 -4.59 -8.17
N GLY A 138 20.96 -5.32 -8.86
CA GLY A 138 21.18 -5.71 -10.25
C GLY A 138 22.05 -6.96 -10.41
N ASN A 139 22.10 -7.80 -9.38
CA ASN A 139 22.69 -9.12 -9.49
C ASN A 139 21.77 -10.02 -10.32
N GLN A 140 22.30 -11.15 -10.80
CA GLN A 140 21.50 -12.12 -11.54
C GLN A 140 20.46 -12.76 -10.61
N ILE A 141 19.19 -12.73 -11.04
CA ILE A 141 18.08 -13.44 -10.40
C ILE A 141 17.98 -14.83 -11.06
N PRO A 142 17.80 -15.91 -10.28
CA PRO A 142 17.58 -17.26 -10.82
C PRO A 142 16.40 -17.30 -11.80
N GLN A 143 16.50 -18.13 -12.84
CA GLN A 143 15.52 -18.18 -13.95
C GLN A 143 14.16 -18.77 -13.52
N ASP A 144 14.15 -19.53 -12.44
CA ASP A 144 12.96 -20.14 -11.84
C ASP A 144 12.11 -19.15 -11.03
N VAL A 145 12.59 -17.92 -10.79
CA VAL A 145 11.82 -16.84 -10.16
C VAL A 145 10.96 -16.11 -11.20
N HIS A 146 9.83 -16.68 -11.58
CA HIS A 146 8.88 -16.10 -12.54
C HIS A 146 7.40 -16.29 -12.13
N ASN A 147 7.14 -16.80 -10.93
CA ASN A 147 5.79 -17.02 -10.42
C ASN A 147 5.10 -15.68 -10.06
N GLU A 148 3.78 -15.66 -10.20
CA GLU A 148 2.92 -14.53 -9.85
C GLU A 148 2.99 -14.13 -8.37
N GLU A 149 3.01 -15.11 -7.46
CA GLU A 149 3.12 -14.89 -6.01
C GLU A 149 4.49 -14.31 -5.64
N ASP A 150 5.56 -14.78 -6.27
CA ASP A 150 6.92 -14.23 -6.12
C ASP A 150 6.95 -12.77 -6.59
N ALA A 151 6.30 -12.48 -7.71
CA ALA A 151 6.20 -11.14 -8.27
C ALA A 151 5.47 -10.20 -7.31
N LEU A 152 4.32 -10.61 -6.77
CA LEU A 152 3.53 -9.82 -5.83
C LEU A 152 4.30 -9.54 -4.53
N LEU A 153 4.97 -10.54 -3.96
CA LEU A 153 5.75 -10.38 -2.73
C LEU A 153 6.92 -9.39 -2.94
N LEU A 154 7.68 -9.54 -4.02
CA LEU A 154 8.79 -8.63 -4.35
C LEU A 154 8.30 -7.20 -4.61
N LEU A 155 7.14 -7.05 -5.23
CA LEU A 155 6.55 -5.74 -5.51
C LEU A 155 6.03 -5.07 -4.24
N THR A 156 5.42 -5.85 -3.35
CA THR A 156 5.01 -5.40 -2.01
C THR A 156 6.22 -4.92 -1.21
N ALA A 157 7.34 -5.64 -1.30
CA ALA A 157 8.60 -5.25 -0.66
C ALA A 157 9.15 -3.93 -1.19
N LEU A 158 9.15 -3.76 -2.52
CA LEU A 158 9.51 -2.48 -3.15
C LEU A 158 8.61 -1.35 -2.66
N LEU A 159 7.30 -1.55 -2.61
CA LEU A 159 6.36 -0.53 -2.14
C LEU A 159 6.62 -0.17 -0.67
N SER A 160 6.84 -1.17 0.19
CA SER A 160 7.15 -0.95 1.61
C SER A 160 8.41 -0.11 1.80
N ASP A 161 9.50 -0.44 1.09
CA ASP A 161 10.74 0.34 1.14
C ASP A 161 10.57 1.75 0.56
N VAL A 162 9.74 1.91 -0.49
CA VAL A 162 9.40 3.23 -1.07
C VAL A 162 8.70 4.09 -0.03
N VAL A 163 7.64 3.58 0.60
CA VAL A 163 6.90 4.29 1.64
C VAL A 163 7.81 4.61 2.82
N TYR A 164 8.63 3.65 3.27
CA TYR A 164 9.59 3.85 4.36
C TYR A 164 10.59 4.97 4.05
N ALA A 165 11.23 4.95 2.87
CA ALA A 165 12.21 5.96 2.48
C ALA A 165 11.59 7.36 2.43
N GLN A 166 10.36 7.47 1.92
CA GLN A 166 9.60 8.73 1.89
C GLN A 166 9.29 9.24 3.30
N ARG A 167 8.84 8.37 4.21
CA ARG A 167 8.54 8.78 5.59
C ARG A 167 9.78 9.20 6.36
N CYS A 168 10.79 8.35 6.36
CA CYS A 168 11.91 8.51 7.28
C CYS A 168 12.94 9.51 6.76
N LEU A 169 13.18 9.59 5.45
CA LEU A 169 14.29 10.38 4.90
C LEU A 169 13.86 11.67 4.21
N GLN A 170 12.66 11.71 3.62
CA GLN A 170 12.16 12.95 2.98
C GLN A 170 11.86 14.02 4.04
N LEU A 171 11.21 13.64 5.15
CA LEU A 171 10.93 14.56 6.27
C LEU A 171 12.20 15.17 6.86
N MET A 172 13.27 14.37 6.97
CA MET A 172 14.57 14.84 7.45
C MET A 172 15.24 15.79 6.45
N SER A 173 15.03 15.59 5.15
CA SER A 173 15.64 16.42 4.09
C SER A 173 14.99 17.80 3.98
N SER A 174 13.66 17.89 4.15
CA SER A 174 12.93 19.16 4.10
C SER A 174 13.34 20.14 5.22
N THR A 175 13.81 19.63 6.35
CA THR A 175 14.25 20.45 7.49
C THR A 175 15.61 21.11 7.23
N THR A 176 16.44 20.53 6.35
CA THR A 176 17.79 21.02 6.03
C THR A 176 17.84 21.86 4.75
N SER A 177 16.78 21.82 3.93
CA SER A 177 16.74 22.46 2.59
C SER A 177 16.46 23.97 2.58
N GLY A 178 16.46 24.65 3.73
CA GLY A 178 16.38 26.12 3.79
C GLY A 178 17.56 26.86 3.15
N LEU A 179 18.59 26.15 2.66
CA LEU A 179 19.83 26.76 2.15
C LEU A 179 20.31 26.27 0.77
N LEU A 180 19.64 25.32 0.10
CA LEU A 180 20.11 24.80 -1.20
C LEU A 180 19.08 24.97 -2.31
N VAL A 181 19.20 26.15 -2.92
CA VAL A 181 18.54 26.60 -4.15
C VAL A 181 18.93 25.72 -5.34
N HIS A 182 17.92 25.22 -6.05
CA HIS A 182 17.91 24.81 -7.47
C HIS A 182 18.74 23.58 -7.92
N GLY A 183 18.05 22.46 -8.15
CA GLY A 183 17.76 21.98 -9.51
C GLY A 183 18.89 21.51 -10.43
N CYS A 184 20.12 21.33 -9.95
CA CYS A 184 21.22 20.84 -10.80
C CYS A 184 21.56 19.38 -10.47
N LEU A 185 21.34 18.48 -11.45
CA LEU A 185 21.84 17.10 -11.48
C LEU A 185 23.38 17.12 -11.55
N MET A 186 24.05 17.47 -10.46
CA MET A 186 25.50 17.35 -10.38
C MET A 186 25.88 15.87 -10.31
N PRO A 187 26.89 15.41 -11.08
CA PRO A 187 27.45 14.07 -10.92
C PRO A 187 27.87 13.85 -9.46
N ARG A 188 27.50 12.69 -8.89
CA ARG A 188 27.84 12.32 -7.51
C ARG A 188 29.33 12.57 -7.24
N SER A 189 29.63 13.49 -6.34
CA SER A 189 30.96 13.58 -5.75
C SER A 189 31.11 12.45 -4.74
N PRO A 190 32.14 11.58 -4.83
CA PRO A 190 32.39 10.53 -3.85
C PRO A 190 32.77 11.09 -2.46
N PHE A 191 32.92 12.41 -2.33
CA PHE A 191 33.28 13.11 -1.11
C PHE A 191 32.10 13.84 -0.45
N THR A 192 30.88 13.71 -0.96
CA THR A 192 29.70 14.27 -0.29
C THR A 192 29.42 13.46 0.98
N PRO A 193 29.36 14.10 2.16
CA PRO A 193 29.07 13.40 3.41
C PRO A 193 27.69 12.73 3.34
N LEU A 194 27.56 11.57 3.99
CA LEU A 194 26.31 10.83 4.11
C LEU A 194 25.23 11.73 4.75
N SER A 195 24.36 12.29 3.92
CA SER A 195 23.20 13.08 4.32
C SER A 195 21.92 12.28 4.07
N ALA A 196 20.85 12.63 4.80
CA ALA A 196 19.53 12.04 4.57
C ALA A 196 19.07 12.19 3.10
N ALA A 197 19.36 13.35 2.49
CA ALA A 197 19.02 13.62 1.09
C ALA A 197 19.82 12.74 0.11
N SER A 198 21.14 12.57 0.33
CA SER A 198 21.96 11.69 -0.52
C SER A 198 21.56 10.22 -0.37
N GLU A 199 21.19 9.79 0.84
CA GLU A 199 20.72 8.43 1.10
C GLU A 199 19.35 8.19 0.48
N PHE A 200 18.42 9.13 0.62
CA PHE A 200 17.12 9.10 -0.06
C PHE A 200 17.28 8.98 -1.58
N SER A 201 18.13 9.82 -2.18
CA SER A 201 18.43 9.75 -3.61
C SER A 201 18.99 8.39 -4.03
N ARG A 202 19.92 7.82 -3.24
CA ARG A 202 20.51 6.49 -3.49
C ARG A 202 19.46 5.38 -3.43
N LEU A 203 18.60 5.40 -2.41
CA LEU A 203 17.52 4.41 -2.28
C LEU A 203 16.50 4.57 -3.41
N ASN A 204 16.12 5.80 -3.75
CA ASN A 204 15.16 6.07 -4.82
C ASN A 204 15.66 5.56 -6.19
N GLU A 205 16.95 5.74 -6.49
CA GLU A 205 17.57 5.16 -7.70
C GLU A 205 17.58 3.63 -7.66
N ALA A 206 17.93 3.02 -6.52
CA ALA A 206 17.95 1.57 -6.37
C ALA A 206 16.54 0.96 -6.54
N MET A 207 15.52 1.59 -5.96
CA MET A 207 14.12 1.17 -6.08
C MET A 207 13.58 1.37 -7.50
N THR A 208 13.93 2.49 -8.16
CA THR A 208 13.58 2.72 -9.57
C THR A 208 14.20 1.64 -10.47
N ALA A 209 15.49 1.35 -10.28
CA ALA A 209 16.16 0.28 -11.01
C ALA A 209 15.59 -1.10 -10.68
N GLY A 210 15.22 -1.33 -9.42
CA GLY A 210 14.55 -2.53 -8.95
C GLY A 210 13.21 -2.77 -9.65
N LEU A 211 12.35 -1.75 -9.73
CA LEU A 211 11.07 -1.84 -10.45
C LEU A 211 11.25 -2.11 -11.95
N SER A 212 12.23 -1.47 -12.60
CA SER A 212 12.51 -1.75 -14.02
C SER A 212 12.99 -3.19 -14.24
N ARG A 213 13.77 -3.73 -13.30
CA ARG A 213 14.18 -5.15 -13.35
C ARG A 213 13.02 -6.09 -13.07
N TRP A 214 12.18 -5.75 -12.09
CA TRP A 214 10.95 -6.49 -11.79
C TRP A 214 10.06 -6.57 -13.04
N GLU A 215 9.84 -5.44 -13.71
CA GLU A 215 9.04 -5.36 -14.95
C GLU A 215 9.58 -6.30 -16.02
N ARG A 216 10.89 -6.24 -16.31
CA ARG A 216 11.52 -7.11 -17.30
C ARG A 216 11.37 -8.62 -16.99
N ILE A 217 11.29 -9.00 -15.72
CA ILE A 217 11.18 -10.41 -15.30
C ILE A 217 9.72 -10.87 -15.32
N PHE A 218 8.80 -10.05 -14.80
CA PHE A 218 7.45 -10.48 -14.48
C PHE A 218 6.35 -9.94 -15.39
N GLU A 219 6.58 -8.90 -16.20
CA GLU A 219 5.54 -8.21 -16.98
C GLU A 219 4.68 -9.16 -17.83
N ASN A 220 5.30 -10.20 -18.39
CA ASN A 220 4.62 -11.19 -19.25
C ASN A 220 4.04 -12.39 -18.49
N HIS A 221 4.21 -12.44 -17.17
CA HIS A 221 3.88 -13.61 -16.33
C HIS A 221 2.82 -13.31 -15.25
N VAL A 222 2.43 -12.05 -15.06
CA VAL A 222 1.52 -11.64 -13.98
C VAL A 222 0.17 -11.15 -14.51
N GLY A 223 -0.86 -11.24 -13.66
CA GLY A 223 -2.15 -10.60 -13.89
C GLY A 223 -2.08 -9.08 -14.01
N LYS A 224 -3.10 -8.50 -14.66
CA LYS A 224 -3.20 -7.03 -14.81
C LYS A 224 -3.38 -6.29 -13.49
N ASP A 225 -3.94 -6.95 -12.48
CA ASP A 225 -4.08 -6.44 -11.11
C ASP A 225 -2.73 -6.23 -10.43
N ILE A 226 -1.74 -7.09 -10.68
CA ILE A 226 -0.37 -6.91 -10.20
C ILE A 226 0.37 -5.86 -11.04
N LEU A 227 0.13 -5.80 -12.36
CA LEU A 227 0.65 -4.71 -13.20
C LEU A 227 0.11 -3.34 -12.75
N ALA A 228 -1.15 -3.27 -12.31
CA ALA A 228 -1.72 -2.06 -11.73
C ALA A 228 -0.95 -1.65 -10.46
N LEU A 229 -0.64 -2.60 -9.57
CA LEU A 229 0.19 -2.35 -8.40
C LEU A 229 1.60 -1.87 -8.80
N GLN A 230 2.17 -2.40 -9.87
CA GLN A 230 3.49 -1.98 -10.34
C GLN A 230 3.48 -0.54 -10.86
N CYS A 231 2.46 -0.18 -11.65
CA CYS A 231 2.27 1.19 -12.13
C CYS A 231 2.08 2.15 -10.95
N PHE A 232 1.37 1.69 -9.91
CA PHE A 232 1.20 2.44 -8.67
C PHE A 232 2.52 2.60 -7.89
N CYS A 233 3.39 1.58 -7.83
CA CYS A 233 4.72 1.72 -7.23
C CYS A 233 5.58 2.77 -7.95
N LYS A 234 5.52 2.79 -9.29
CA LYS A 234 6.15 3.85 -10.10
C LYS A 234 5.56 5.23 -9.79
N LEU A 235 4.24 5.31 -9.59
CA LEU A 235 3.57 6.55 -9.19
C LEU A 235 4.08 7.03 -7.83
N GLN A 236 4.20 6.14 -6.83
CA GLN A 236 4.70 6.49 -5.50
C GLN A 236 6.11 7.08 -5.55
N LEU A 237 7.01 6.52 -6.36
CA LEU A 237 8.36 7.07 -6.52
C LEU A 237 8.40 8.49 -7.10
N ILE A 238 7.44 8.84 -7.96
CA ILE A 238 7.38 10.14 -8.65
C ILE A 238 6.53 11.15 -7.88
N CYS A 239 5.53 10.67 -7.13
CA CYS A 239 4.58 11.46 -6.37
C CYS A 239 4.49 10.90 -4.93
N PRO A 240 5.52 11.14 -4.11
CA PRO A 240 5.64 10.52 -2.77
C PRO A 240 4.57 10.99 -1.79
N ASP A 241 3.96 12.15 -2.04
CA ASP A 241 3.01 12.76 -1.12
C ASP A 241 1.54 12.33 -1.37
N THR A 242 1.27 11.38 -2.28
CA THR A 242 -0.10 10.94 -2.64
C THR A 242 -0.99 10.54 -1.46
N TRP A 243 -0.42 10.05 -0.36
CA TRP A 243 -1.09 9.78 0.91
C TRP A 243 -1.80 10.99 1.55
N LYS A 244 -1.39 12.23 1.22
CA LYS A 244 -2.05 13.46 1.69
C LYS A 244 -3.38 13.70 1.00
N LEU A 245 -3.53 13.18 -0.23
CA LEU A 245 -4.66 13.47 -1.09
C LEU A 245 -6.01 13.02 -0.52
N PRO A 246 -6.15 11.84 0.12
CA PRO A 246 -7.40 11.46 0.79
C PRO A 246 -7.88 12.50 1.81
N GLN A 247 -6.98 13.00 2.65
CA GLN A 247 -7.31 14.03 3.65
C GLN A 247 -7.69 15.34 2.96
N MET A 248 -6.93 15.76 1.93
CA MET A 248 -7.26 16.94 1.14
C MET A 248 -8.62 16.85 0.42
N ALA A 249 -9.07 15.63 0.13
CA ALA A 249 -10.37 15.34 -0.46
C ALA A 249 -11.51 15.19 0.57
N GLY A 250 -11.22 15.29 1.87
CA GLY A 250 -12.20 15.06 2.94
C GLY A 250 -12.64 13.60 3.05
N TYR A 251 -11.75 12.65 2.75
CA TYR A 251 -11.99 11.21 2.93
C TYR A 251 -11.71 10.81 4.38
N GLY A 252 -12.65 10.08 5.00
CA GLY A 252 -12.49 9.55 6.35
C GLY A 252 -12.67 10.57 7.49
N GLU A 253 -12.93 11.84 7.18
CA GLU A 253 -13.25 12.86 8.19
C GLU A 253 -14.65 12.61 8.78
N THR A 254 -14.67 12.12 10.02
CA THR A 254 -15.69 12.58 10.97
C THR A 254 -15.22 13.96 11.43
N GLN A 255 -16.12 14.94 11.48
CA GLN A 255 -15.86 16.35 11.76
C GLN A 255 -15.24 16.61 13.15
N SER A 256 -14.06 16.06 13.46
CA SER A 256 -13.26 16.48 14.60
C SER A 256 -12.52 17.75 14.19
N GLU A 257 -13.21 18.86 14.41
CA GLU A 257 -12.69 20.21 14.45
C GLU A 257 -11.37 20.24 15.27
N GLY A 258 -10.22 20.47 14.64
CA GLY A 258 -9.00 20.69 15.44
C GLY A 258 -7.73 20.93 14.66
N GLU A 259 -7.38 20.06 13.70
CA GLU A 259 -6.08 20.12 13.05
C GLU A 259 -6.22 19.98 11.54
N CYS A 260 -6.94 20.93 10.95
CA CYS A 260 -6.93 21.12 9.50
C CYS A 260 -5.48 21.48 9.11
N LEU A 261 -4.78 20.53 8.47
CA LEU A 261 -3.50 20.78 7.80
C LEU A 261 -3.69 22.05 6.96
N ARG A 262 -2.98 23.12 7.34
CA ARG A 262 -3.11 24.41 6.67
C ARG A 262 -2.94 24.19 5.16
N PRO A 263 -3.82 24.70 4.29
CA PRO A 263 -3.80 24.45 2.83
C PRO A 263 -2.60 25.05 2.08
N SER A 264 -1.47 25.31 2.76
CA SER A 264 -0.47 26.25 2.28
C SER A 264 0.67 25.62 1.48
N GLU A 265 0.76 24.29 1.42
CA GLU A 265 1.69 23.61 0.49
C GLU A 265 0.95 23.30 -0.81
N ARG A 266 1.37 23.94 -1.90
CA ARG A 266 0.91 23.60 -3.24
C ARG A 266 1.40 22.19 -3.57
N PHE A 267 0.49 21.23 -3.55
CA PHE A 267 0.76 19.88 -4.03
C PHE A 267 0.70 19.90 -5.56
N GLU A 268 1.86 19.78 -6.21
CA GLU A 268 1.96 19.75 -7.67
C GLU A 268 2.07 18.30 -8.18
N VAL A 269 1.26 17.97 -9.18
CA VAL A 269 1.28 16.66 -9.85
C VAL A 269 1.96 16.81 -11.21
N SER A 270 2.99 16.02 -11.46
CA SER A 270 3.65 15.98 -12.77
C SER A 270 2.80 15.23 -13.81
N ASP A 271 2.97 15.56 -15.09
CA ASP A 271 2.28 14.86 -16.19
C ASP A 271 2.58 13.36 -16.22
N LYS A 272 3.81 12.99 -15.82
CA LYS A 272 4.23 11.59 -15.71
C LYS A 272 3.47 10.86 -14.61
N ALA A 273 3.23 11.50 -13.47
CA ALA A 273 2.41 10.94 -12.40
C ALA A 273 0.95 10.77 -12.84
N ALA A 274 0.39 11.76 -13.54
CA ALA A 274 -0.95 11.65 -14.11
C ALA A 274 -1.04 10.49 -15.15
N ALA A 275 -0.05 10.35 -16.03
CA ALA A 275 -0.01 9.25 -16.99
C ALA A 275 0.01 7.86 -16.32
N LEU A 276 0.77 7.70 -15.24
CA LEU A 276 0.80 6.45 -14.46
C LEU A 276 -0.52 6.18 -13.75
N ALA A 277 -1.17 7.21 -13.20
CA ALA A 277 -2.49 7.07 -12.58
C ALA A 277 -3.55 6.59 -13.59
N TRP A 278 -3.48 7.06 -14.83
CA TRP A 278 -4.31 6.54 -15.93
C TRP A 278 -3.96 5.11 -16.32
N GLN A 279 -2.66 4.76 -16.31
CA GLN A 279 -2.22 3.41 -16.60
C GLN A 279 -2.76 2.40 -15.57
N VAL A 280 -2.78 2.76 -14.29
CA VAL A 280 -3.41 1.94 -13.23
C VAL A 280 -4.88 1.66 -13.57
N LEU A 281 -5.66 2.68 -13.92
CA LEU A 281 -7.06 2.50 -14.30
C LEU A 281 -7.21 1.57 -15.53
N ASN A 282 -6.36 1.73 -16.55
CA ASN A 282 -6.37 0.89 -17.75
C ASN A 282 -6.04 -0.59 -17.44
N CYS A 283 -5.14 -0.84 -16.47
CA CYS A 283 -4.85 -2.20 -15.99
C CYS A 283 -6.05 -2.80 -15.24
N CYS A 284 -6.76 -2.01 -14.44
CA CYS A 284 -7.93 -2.46 -13.69
C CYS A 284 -9.18 -2.68 -14.56
N HIS A 285 -9.27 -1.99 -15.70
CA HIS A 285 -10.44 -2.06 -16.55
C HIS A 285 -10.66 -3.48 -17.10
N HIS A 286 -11.88 -3.98 -16.94
CA HIS A 286 -12.28 -5.34 -17.35
C HIS A 286 -11.53 -6.49 -16.66
N LEU A 287 -11.05 -6.29 -15.43
CA LEU A 287 -10.57 -7.40 -14.61
C LEU A 287 -11.67 -8.47 -14.40
N PRO A 288 -11.31 -9.77 -14.41
CA PRO A 288 -12.24 -10.83 -14.06
C PRO A 288 -12.67 -10.71 -12.59
N SER A 289 -13.85 -11.25 -12.25
CA SER A 289 -14.44 -11.11 -10.91
C SER A 289 -13.54 -11.60 -9.78
N GLU A 290 -12.72 -12.62 -10.02
CA GLU A 290 -11.78 -13.18 -9.04
C GLU A 290 -10.65 -12.17 -8.72
N SER A 291 -10.05 -11.55 -9.73
CA SER A 291 -9.01 -10.52 -9.53
C SER A 291 -9.55 -9.27 -8.83
N LYS A 292 -10.86 -9.00 -8.88
CA LYS A 292 -11.50 -7.89 -8.14
C LYS A 292 -11.52 -8.09 -6.62
N LEU A 293 -11.13 -9.28 -6.14
CA LEU A 293 -10.94 -9.56 -4.73
C LEU A 293 -9.56 -9.13 -4.22
N ALA A 294 -8.65 -8.65 -5.08
CA ALA A 294 -7.38 -8.13 -4.62
C ALA A 294 -7.57 -6.91 -3.70
N VAL A 295 -7.03 -7.00 -2.48
CA VAL A 295 -7.18 -6.00 -1.41
C VAL A 295 -6.58 -4.63 -1.76
N TRP A 296 -5.56 -4.59 -2.63
CA TRP A 296 -4.87 -3.35 -3.00
C TRP A 296 -5.63 -2.50 -4.02
N LEU A 297 -6.44 -3.12 -4.88
CA LEU A 297 -7.07 -2.45 -6.03
C LEU A 297 -7.89 -1.21 -5.66
N PRO A 298 -8.89 -1.26 -4.75
CA PRO A 298 -9.65 -0.06 -4.38
C PRO A 298 -8.76 1.07 -3.87
N VAL A 299 -7.72 0.75 -3.07
CA VAL A 299 -6.80 1.75 -2.51
C VAL A 299 -5.98 2.42 -3.60
N ILE A 300 -5.34 1.63 -4.48
CA ILE A 300 -4.48 2.21 -5.53
C ILE A 300 -5.31 2.99 -6.56
N VAL A 301 -6.49 2.49 -6.94
CA VAL A 301 -7.38 3.17 -7.90
C VAL A 301 -7.89 4.48 -7.30
N PHE A 302 -8.25 4.49 -6.02
CA PHE A 302 -8.69 5.71 -5.33
C PHE A 302 -7.56 6.75 -5.25
N LEU A 303 -6.35 6.37 -4.84
CA LEU A 303 -5.20 7.28 -4.80
C LEU A 303 -4.82 7.82 -6.19
N CYS A 304 -4.93 6.99 -7.24
CA CYS A 304 -4.77 7.43 -8.62
C CYS A 304 -5.86 8.43 -9.04
N ALA A 305 -7.12 8.20 -8.69
CA ALA A 305 -8.22 9.12 -8.96
C ALA A 305 -7.96 10.50 -8.31
N LEU A 306 -7.50 10.50 -7.06
CA LEU A 306 -7.17 11.74 -6.35
C LEU A 306 -5.95 12.44 -6.95
N THR A 307 -4.99 11.69 -7.48
CA THR A 307 -3.84 12.25 -8.21
C THR A 307 -4.31 13.00 -9.46
N ILE A 308 -5.25 12.43 -10.22
CA ILE A 308 -5.86 13.07 -11.38
C ILE A 308 -6.68 14.30 -10.98
N TRP A 309 -7.48 14.19 -9.92
CA TRP A 309 -8.24 15.32 -9.37
C TRP A 309 -7.31 16.49 -9.02
N GLN A 310 -6.22 16.23 -8.31
CA GLN A 310 -5.28 17.27 -7.91
C GLN A 310 -4.59 17.90 -9.13
N LYS A 311 -4.22 17.11 -10.15
CA LYS A 311 -3.68 17.64 -11.41
C LYS A 311 -4.67 18.55 -12.13
N LEU A 312 -5.93 18.14 -12.24
CA LEU A 312 -7.01 18.91 -12.87
C LEU A 312 -7.27 20.22 -12.12
N ARG A 313 -7.19 20.19 -10.79
CA ARG A 313 -7.37 21.38 -9.95
C ARG A 313 -6.24 22.39 -10.12
N THR A 314 -4.99 21.94 -10.26
CA THR A 314 -3.85 22.84 -10.46
C THR A 314 -3.72 23.33 -11.90
N GLU A 315 -4.11 22.52 -12.88
CA GLU A 315 -3.96 22.81 -14.32
C GLU A 315 -5.22 22.44 -15.14
N PRO A 316 -6.32 23.19 -14.99
CA PRO A 316 -7.60 22.84 -15.61
C PRO A 316 -7.59 22.91 -17.15
N SER A 317 -6.68 23.69 -17.74
CA SER A 317 -6.65 23.95 -19.19
C SER A 317 -6.16 22.78 -20.04
N HIS A 318 -5.42 21.83 -19.47
CA HIS A 318 -4.74 20.77 -20.25
C HIS A 318 -5.37 19.38 -20.14
N TYR A 319 -6.14 19.11 -19.07
CA TYR A 319 -6.55 17.74 -18.73
C TYR A 319 -8.07 17.49 -18.77
N GLY A 320 -8.87 18.51 -19.11
CA GLY A 320 -10.30 18.37 -19.31
C GLY A 320 -11.14 18.62 -18.05
N SER A 321 -12.29 17.95 -17.95
CA SER A 321 -13.27 18.17 -16.88
C SER A 321 -13.11 17.18 -15.74
N LEU A 322 -13.46 17.59 -14.51
CA LEU A 322 -13.58 16.71 -13.35
C LEU A 322 -14.53 15.53 -13.57
N ARG A 323 -15.39 15.56 -14.60
CA ARG A 323 -16.21 14.41 -15.04
C ARG A 323 -15.41 13.14 -15.31
N VAL A 324 -14.12 13.27 -15.62
CA VAL A 324 -13.18 12.15 -15.75
C VAL A 324 -13.17 11.22 -14.52
N LEU A 325 -13.40 11.76 -13.31
CA LEU A 325 -13.40 10.98 -12.07
C LEU A 325 -14.52 9.92 -12.04
N ASP A 326 -15.56 10.06 -12.86
CA ASP A 326 -16.63 9.07 -13.03
C ASP A 326 -16.09 7.70 -13.48
N LEU A 327 -15.01 7.68 -14.27
CA LEU A 327 -14.38 6.42 -14.71
C LEU A 327 -13.78 5.66 -13.53
N PHE A 328 -13.07 6.36 -12.64
CA PHE A 328 -12.51 5.79 -11.42
C PHE A 328 -13.61 5.38 -10.44
N SER A 329 -14.63 6.22 -10.28
CA SER A 329 -15.79 5.95 -9.42
C SER A 329 -16.50 4.65 -9.83
N LYS A 330 -16.77 4.46 -11.13
CA LYS A 330 -17.38 3.23 -11.66
C LYS A 330 -16.52 2.00 -11.42
N GLU A 331 -15.20 2.12 -11.58
CA GLU A 331 -14.29 1.01 -11.31
C GLU A 331 -14.28 0.64 -9.82
N ILE A 332 -14.18 1.64 -8.93
CA ILE A 332 -14.17 1.42 -7.47
C ILE A 332 -15.49 0.81 -6.98
N ALA A 333 -16.63 1.26 -7.54
CA ALA A 333 -17.95 0.71 -7.25
C ALA A 333 -18.09 -0.77 -7.63
N GLY A 334 -17.22 -1.26 -8.53
CA GLY A 334 -17.15 -2.66 -8.94
C GLY A 334 -16.43 -3.57 -7.94
N TYR A 335 -15.73 -3.04 -6.94
CA TYR A 335 -15.07 -3.84 -5.91
C TYR A 335 -16.01 -4.16 -4.73
N HIS A 336 -15.74 -5.27 -4.05
CA HIS A 336 -16.56 -5.79 -2.96
C HIS A 336 -16.17 -5.24 -1.57
N TRP A 337 -15.18 -4.37 -1.51
CA TRP A 337 -14.60 -3.89 -0.25
C TRP A 337 -15.45 -2.78 0.39
N PRO A 338 -15.56 -2.73 1.75
CA PRO A 338 -16.40 -1.74 2.43
C PRO A 338 -15.99 -0.28 2.13
N CYS A 339 -14.71 0.00 1.98
CA CYS A 339 -14.16 1.33 1.71
C CYS A 339 -14.62 1.90 0.36
N SER A 340 -14.94 1.03 -0.61
CA SER A 340 -15.32 1.44 -1.96
C SER A 340 -16.51 2.40 -1.97
N ILE A 341 -17.47 2.22 -1.05
CA ILE A 341 -18.66 3.08 -0.96
C ILE A 341 -18.26 4.52 -0.65
N GLU A 342 -17.39 4.73 0.33
CA GLU A 342 -16.99 6.08 0.74
C GLU A 342 -15.98 6.70 -0.22
N MET A 343 -15.11 5.88 -0.82
CA MET A 343 -14.21 6.31 -1.89
C MET A 343 -15.01 6.86 -3.07
N VAL A 344 -16.07 6.14 -3.51
CA VAL A 344 -17.00 6.59 -4.56
C VAL A 344 -17.69 7.89 -4.18
N ARG A 345 -18.30 7.97 -2.98
CA ARG A 345 -18.96 9.20 -2.50
C ARG A 345 -18.00 10.38 -2.45
N THR A 346 -16.76 10.15 -2.07
CA THR A 346 -15.73 11.20 -2.05
C THR A 346 -15.46 11.70 -3.47
N LEU A 347 -15.25 10.81 -4.45
CA LEU A 347 -15.07 11.22 -5.84
C LEU A 347 -16.31 11.96 -6.40
N GLU A 348 -17.52 11.51 -6.09
CA GLU A 348 -18.76 12.18 -6.49
C GLU A 348 -18.87 13.60 -5.93
N ARG A 349 -18.48 13.82 -4.66
CA ARG A 349 -18.40 15.16 -4.06
C ARG A 349 -17.39 16.05 -4.78
N LEU A 350 -16.20 15.52 -5.08
CA LEU A 350 -15.16 16.25 -5.80
C LEU A 350 -15.57 16.63 -7.24
N MET A 351 -16.44 15.85 -7.89
CA MET A 351 -16.96 16.19 -9.22
C MET A 351 -17.94 17.37 -9.21
N GLN A 352 -18.51 17.71 -8.05
CA GLN A 352 -19.50 18.78 -7.87
C GLN A 352 -18.88 20.10 -7.40
N SER A 353 -17.64 20.06 -6.87
CA SER A 353 -16.84 21.24 -6.53
C SER A 353 -16.20 21.85 -7.76
#